data_AF-A0A0E2YXU3-F1
#
_entry.id   AF-A0A0E2YXU3-F1
#
_cell.length_a   1.000
_cell.length_b   1.000
_cell.length_c   1.000
_cell.angle_alpha   90.00
_cell.angle_beta   90.00
_cell.angle_gamma   90.00
#
_symmetry.space_group_name_H-M   'P 1'
#
loop_
_entity.id
_entity.type
_entity.pdbx_description
1 polymer ?
#
loop_
_entity_poly.entity_id
_entity_poly.type
_entity_poly.pdbx_seq_one_letter_code
_entity_poly.pdbx_strand_id
1 'polypeptide(L)'
;IHGEIATYPLVENIHKNNILEVTIAPARVDSKISLEADKIAKKTMDVLHGAGVVGIEMFVTKDDKVLINEIAPRVHNSGHHTLQSSETSQFEQHLRAILGLPLGSTRLKHT
;
A
#
# COMPACT_ATOMS: atom_id res chain seq x y z
N ILE A 1 12.75 -16.70 -1.51
CA ILE A 1 12.11 -15.44 -1.04
C ILE A 1 13.17 -14.64 -0.30
N HIS A 2 13.57 -13.48 -0.81
CA HIS A 2 14.77 -12.74 -0.37
C HIS A 2 14.50 -11.69 0.73
N GLY A 3 13.27 -11.61 1.26
CA GLY A 3 12.90 -10.63 2.29
C GLY A 3 12.85 -9.19 1.77
N GLU A 4 12.87 -8.98 0.46
CA GLU A 4 12.72 -7.67 -0.16
C GLU A 4 11.35 -7.06 0.19
N ILE A 5 11.34 -5.78 0.54
CA ILE A 5 10.12 -5.01 0.82
C ILE A 5 10.08 -3.82 -0.13
N ALA A 6 8.97 -3.68 -0.85
CA ALA A 6 8.66 -2.51 -1.66
C ALA A 6 7.28 -1.98 -1.26
N THR A 7 7.14 -0.66 -1.18
CA THR A 7 5.90 0.01 -0.79
C THR A 7 5.35 0.83 -1.95
N TYR A 8 4.04 0.74 -2.17
CA TYR A 8 3.35 1.64 -3.08
C TYR A 8 3.20 3.03 -2.44
N PRO A 9 3.15 4.12 -3.23
CA PRO A 9 2.81 5.43 -2.72
C PRO A 9 1.48 5.40 -1.96
N LEU A 10 1.41 6.17 -0.85
CA LEU A 10 0.22 6.25 -0.03
C LEU A 10 -0.98 6.72 -0.87
N VAL A 11 -2.13 6.11 -0.63
CA VAL A 11 -3.40 6.46 -1.29
C VAL A 11 -4.43 6.93 -0.26
N GLU A 12 -5.30 7.83 -0.68
CA GLU A 12 -6.43 8.30 0.11
C GLU A 12 -7.69 7.55 -0.33
N ASN A 13 -8.40 6.96 0.61
CA ASN A 13 -9.62 6.19 0.35
C ASN A 13 -10.85 6.91 0.91
N ILE A 14 -11.86 7.09 0.07
CA ILE A 14 -13.17 7.62 0.45
C ILE A 14 -14.16 6.48 0.46
N HIS A 15 -14.75 6.22 1.62
CA HIS A 15 -15.74 5.17 1.83
C HIS A 15 -17.14 5.76 2.01
N LYS A 16 -18.14 5.06 1.46
CA LYS A 16 -19.56 5.38 1.62
C LYS A 16 -20.32 4.11 1.93
N ASN A 17 -21.15 4.13 2.96
CA ASN A 17 -21.87 2.95 3.45
C ASN A 17 -20.94 1.75 3.67
N ASN A 18 -19.74 1.99 4.23
CA ASN A 18 -18.69 1.00 4.48
C ASN A 18 -18.14 0.29 3.22
N ILE A 19 -18.33 0.88 2.04
CA ILE A 19 -17.78 0.39 0.77
C ILE A 19 -16.83 1.45 0.21
N LEU A 20 -15.67 1.02 -0.27
CA LEU A 20 -14.73 1.90 -0.96
C LEU A 20 -15.37 2.46 -2.23
N GLU A 21 -15.49 3.78 -2.31
CA GLU A 21 -16.09 4.48 -3.46
C GLU A 21 -15.01 5.11 -4.35
N VAL A 22 -14.00 5.72 -3.74
CA VAL A 22 -12.91 6.41 -4.47
C VAL A 22 -11.57 6.12 -3.81
N THR A 23 -10.55 5.88 -4.64
CA THR A 23 -9.14 5.90 -4.25
C THR A 23 -8.43 7.01 -5.02
N ILE A 24 -7.68 7.85 -4.31
CA ILE A 24 -6.88 8.95 -4.87
C ILE A 24 -5.40 8.62 -4.65
N ALA A 25 -4.62 8.63 -5.73
CA ALA A 25 -3.19 8.34 -5.73
C ALA A 25 -2.42 9.45 -6.47
N PRO A 26 -1.43 10.12 -5.84
CA PRO A 26 -1.03 9.99 -4.44
C PRO A 26 -2.06 10.58 -3.46
N ALA A 27 -2.00 10.15 -2.20
CA ALA A 27 -2.81 10.71 -1.12
C ALA A 27 -2.56 12.22 -0.96
N ARG A 28 -3.63 12.99 -0.70
CA ARG A 28 -3.56 14.45 -0.51
C ARG A 28 -3.26 14.78 0.95
N VAL A 29 -2.08 14.38 1.41
CA VAL A 29 -1.61 14.57 2.80
C VAL A 29 -0.23 15.21 2.81
N ASP A 30 0.18 15.73 3.97
CA ASP A 30 1.55 16.19 4.17
C ASP A 30 2.55 15.03 3.98
N SER A 31 3.69 15.33 3.38
CA SER A 31 4.81 14.41 3.22
C SER A 31 5.19 13.63 4.49
N LYS A 32 5.07 14.26 5.68
CA LYS A 32 5.35 13.62 6.98
C LYS A 32 4.40 12.45 7.26
N ILE A 33 3.14 12.56 6.85
CA ILE A 33 2.12 11.50 7.02
C ILE A 33 2.43 10.34 6.09
N SER A 34 2.77 10.63 4.82
CA SER A 34 3.18 9.61 3.86
C SER A 34 4.43 8.85 4.32
N LEU A 35 5.41 9.55 4.89
CA LEU A 35 6.62 8.93 5.43
C LEU A 35 6.32 8.06 6.65
N GLU A 36 5.42 8.50 7.54
CA GLU A 36 5.04 7.72 8.71
C GLU A 36 4.25 6.46 8.33
N ALA A 37 3.32 6.57 7.38
CA ALA A 37 2.61 5.41 6.83
C ALA A 37 3.56 4.39 6.20
N ASP A 38 4.57 4.82 5.45
CA ASP A 38 5.60 3.94 4.88
C ASP A 38 6.39 3.19 5.97
N LYS A 39 6.79 3.88 7.04
CA LYS A 39 7.47 3.25 8.19
C LYS A 39 6.58 2.22 8.88
N ILE A 40 5.31 2.56 9.11
CA ILE A 40 4.33 1.64 9.70
C ILE A 40 4.15 0.41 8.80
N ALA A 41 4.07 0.59 7.48
CA ALA A 41 3.94 -0.52 6.54
C ALA A 41 5.14 -1.47 6.59
N LYS A 42 6.36 -0.95 6.56
CA LYS A 42 7.59 -1.74 6.67
C LYS A 42 7.66 -2.50 8.00
N LYS A 43 7.39 -1.81 9.13
CA LYS A 43 7.37 -2.44 10.45
C LYS A 43 6.30 -3.52 10.58
N THR A 44 5.15 -3.33 9.92
CA THR A 44 4.09 -4.35 9.87
C THR A 44 4.57 -5.60 9.12
N MET A 45 5.29 -5.42 8.02
CA MET A 45 5.85 -6.54 7.25
C MET A 45 6.97 -7.28 8.00
N ASP A 46 7.78 -6.57 8.80
CA ASP A 46 8.81 -7.20 9.65
C ASP A 46 8.20 -8.17 10.67
N VAL A 47 6.95 -7.96 11.09
CA VAL A 47 6.25 -8.79 12.08
C VAL A 47 5.44 -9.92 11.45
N LEU A 48 4.73 -9.64 10.34
CA LEU A 48 3.79 -10.61 9.77
C LEU A 48 4.44 -11.81 9.08
N HIS A 49 5.71 -11.68 8.67
CA HIS A 49 6.48 -12.71 7.97
C HIS A 49 5.70 -13.39 6.83
N GLY A 50 5.88 -12.95 5.60
CA GLY A 50 5.18 -13.57 4.47
C GLY A 50 5.72 -13.14 3.11
N ALA A 51 5.21 -13.78 2.08
CA ALA A 51 5.43 -13.41 0.69
C ALA A 51 4.10 -13.04 0.04
N GLY A 52 4.09 -11.93 -0.69
CA GLY A 52 2.89 -11.43 -1.35
C GLY A 52 2.73 -9.93 -1.20
N VAL A 53 1.49 -9.49 -1.26
CA VAL A 53 1.07 -8.10 -1.09
C VAL A 53 0.13 -8.06 0.10
N VAL A 54 0.26 -7.03 0.92
CA VAL A 54 -0.56 -6.80 2.11
C VAL A 54 -1.16 -5.40 2.00
N GLY A 55 -2.48 -5.30 2.04
CA GLY A 55 -3.19 -4.03 2.24
C GLY A 55 -3.16 -3.66 3.71
N ILE A 56 -2.76 -2.42 4.02
CA ILE A 56 -2.76 -1.88 5.38
C ILE A 56 -3.59 -0.62 5.35
N GLU A 57 -4.79 -0.68 5.93
CA GLU A 57 -5.66 0.49 6.03
C GLU A 57 -5.31 1.29 7.28
N MET A 58 -5.34 2.62 7.15
CA MET A 58 -4.94 3.53 8.21
C MET A 58 -5.93 4.68 8.34
N PHE A 59 -5.99 5.24 9.54
CA PHE A 59 -6.61 6.54 9.80
C PHE A 59 -5.54 7.58 10.07
N VAL A 60 -5.76 8.79 9.54
CA VAL A 60 -5.02 9.99 9.91
C VAL A 60 -5.91 10.79 10.86
N THR A 61 -5.41 11.07 12.06
CA THR A 61 -6.13 11.84 13.07
C THR A 61 -6.00 13.35 12.82
N LYS A 62 -6.78 14.16 13.54
CA LYS A 62 -6.70 15.63 13.46
C LYS A 62 -5.36 16.21 13.94
N ASP A 63 -4.59 15.45 14.71
CA ASP A 63 -3.24 15.77 15.18
C ASP A 63 -2.14 15.08 14.34
N ASP A 64 -2.45 14.71 13.09
CA ASP A 64 -1.56 14.09 12.10
C ASP A 64 -0.91 12.77 12.54
N LYS A 65 -1.54 12.03 13.47
CA LYS A 65 -1.11 10.67 13.83
C LYS A 65 -1.69 9.66 12.86
N VAL A 66 -0.88 8.65 12.52
CA VAL A 66 -1.27 7.54 11.66
C VAL A 66 -1.55 6.31 12.52
N LEU A 67 -2.76 5.78 12.44
CA LEU A 67 -3.22 4.60 13.19
C LEU A 67 -3.61 3.49 12.21
N ILE A 68 -3.19 2.26 12.46
CA ILE A 68 -3.65 1.10 11.67
C ILE A 68 -5.12 0.82 12.04
N ASN A 69 -5.98 0.70 11.04
CA ASN A 69 -7.35 0.22 11.18
C ASN A 69 -7.42 -1.30 10.97
N GLU A 70 -6.97 -1.77 9.81
CA GLU A 70 -7.02 -3.19 9.44
C GLU A 70 -5.85 -3.60 8.54
N ILE A 71 -5.64 -4.91 8.45
CA ILE A 71 -4.61 -5.52 7.60
C ILE A 71 -5.25 -6.66 6.79
N ALA A 72 -5.05 -6.63 5.48
CA ALA A 72 -5.50 -7.66 4.54
C ALA A 72 -4.28 -8.31 3.86
N PRO A 73 -3.90 -9.56 4.18
CA PRO A 73 -2.73 -10.23 3.62
C PRO A 73 -2.99 -10.78 2.20
N ARG A 74 -3.44 -9.91 1.30
CA ARG A 74 -3.73 -10.15 -0.11
C ARG A 74 -3.66 -8.83 -0.87
N VAL A 75 -3.75 -8.93 -2.21
CA VAL A 75 -4.10 -7.77 -3.04
C VAL A 75 -5.39 -7.10 -2.54
N HIS A 76 -5.46 -5.78 -2.64
CA HIS A 76 -6.49 -4.97 -2.01
C HIS A 76 -7.25 -4.11 -3.02
N ASN A 77 -8.53 -3.81 -2.75
CA ASN A 77 -9.36 -3.03 -3.68
C ASN A 77 -8.78 -1.62 -3.90
N SER A 78 -8.29 -0.99 -2.83
CA SER A 78 -7.61 0.30 -2.91
C SER A 78 -6.28 0.27 -3.67
N GLY A 79 -5.76 -0.90 -4.04
CA GLY A 79 -4.57 -1.05 -4.88
C GLY A 79 -4.88 -1.26 -6.36
N HIS A 80 -6.15 -1.34 -6.78
CA HIS A 80 -6.50 -1.64 -8.18
C HIS A 80 -6.00 -0.59 -9.17
N HIS A 81 -5.88 0.67 -8.74
CA HIS A 81 -5.32 1.75 -9.58
C HIS A 81 -3.90 1.41 -10.10
N THR A 82 -3.13 0.59 -9.39
CA THR A 82 -1.75 0.22 -9.77
C THR A 82 -1.67 -0.48 -11.13
N LEU A 83 -2.76 -1.08 -11.62
CA LEU A 83 -2.85 -1.65 -12.97
C LEU A 83 -2.51 -0.62 -14.06
N GLN A 84 -2.94 0.63 -13.88
CA GLN A 84 -2.79 1.70 -14.87
C GLN A 84 -1.83 2.79 -14.41
N SER A 85 -1.74 3.02 -13.10
CA SER A 85 -1.01 4.17 -12.56
C SER A 85 0.38 3.84 -12.04
N SER A 86 0.77 2.57 -11.85
CA SER A 86 2.09 2.19 -11.34
C SER A 86 2.91 1.43 -12.39
N GLU A 87 4.25 1.49 -12.26
CA GLU A 87 5.19 0.73 -13.10
C GLU A 87 4.94 -0.77 -13.00
N THR A 88 4.69 -1.28 -11.78
CA THR A 88 4.29 -2.67 -11.54
C THR A 88 2.95 -2.73 -10.80
N SER A 89 1.99 -3.49 -11.31
CA SER A 89 0.68 -3.66 -10.65
C SER A 89 0.79 -4.51 -9.39
N GLN A 90 -0.10 -4.30 -8.41
CA GLN A 90 -0.10 -5.11 -7.18
C GLN A 90 -0.28 -6.62 -7.45
N PHE A 91 -0.96 -6.98 -8.54
CA PHE A 91 -1.18 -8.38 -8.92
C PHE A 91 0.11 -9.02 -9.41
N GLU A 92 0.83 -8.32 -10.28
CA GLU A 92 2.12 -8.74 -10.79
C GLU A 92 3.16 -8.76 -9.66
N GLN A 93 3.11 -7.77 -8.77
CA GLN A 93 3.96 -7.68 -7.59
C GLN A 93 3.72 -8.82 -6.60
N HIS A 94 2.46 -9.20 -6.40
CA HIS A 94 2.08 -10.36 -5.59
C HIS A 94 2.68 -11.64 -6.17
N LEU A 95 2.54 -11.86 -7.48
CA LEU A 95 3.13 -13.02 -8.16
C LEU A 95 4.65 -13.05 -8.04
N ARG A 96 5.33 -11.92 -8.25
CA ARG A 96 6.79 -11.82 -8.05
C ARG A 96 7.20 -12.24 -6.65
N ALA A 97 6.53 -11.72 -5.64
CA ALA A 97 6.84 -11.99 -4.24
C ALA A 97 6.69 -13.48 -3.90
N ILE A 98 5.57 -14.11 -4.27
CA ILE A 98 5.32 -15.54 -3.95
C ILE A 98 6.18 -16.49 -4.77
N LEU A 99 6.58 -16.11 -6.00
CA LEU A 99 7.47 -16.90 -6.86
C LEU A 99 8.96 -16.67 -6.55
N GLY A 100 9.28 -15.74 -5.64
CA GLY A 100 10.65 -15.38 -5.30
C GLY A 100 11.43 -14.67 -6.40
N LEU A 101 10.73 -14.00 -7.32
CA LEU A 101 11.33 -13.15 -8.35
C LEU A 101 11.71 -11.77 -7.73
N PRO A 102 12.67 -11.04 -8.33
CA PRO A 102 12.98 -9.67 -7.90
C PRO A 102 11.73 -8.79 -7.95
N LEU A 103 11.56 -7.94 -6.94
CA LEU A 103 10.41 -7.03 -6.86
C LEU A 103 10.44 -5.98 -7.97
N GLY A 104 9.28 -5.66 -8.53
CA GLY A 104 9.14 -4.58 -9.49
C GLY A 104 9.14 -3.20 -8.82
N SER A 105 9.35 -2.16 -9.61
CA SER A 105 9.22 -0.78 -9.15
C SER A 105 7.76 -0.42 -8.90
N THR A 106 7.48 0.19 -7.75
CA THR A 106 6.14 0.58 -7.29
C THR A 106 5.80 2.05 -7.62
N ARG A 107 6.69 2.76 -8.32
CA ARG A 107 6.50 4.17 -8.67
C ARG A 107 5.24 4.40 -9.49
N LEU A 108 4.60 5.55 -9.27
CA LEU A 108 3.53 6.03 -10.14
C LEU A 108 4.11 6.46 -11.49
N LYS A 109 3.41 6.14 -12.59
CA LYS A 109 3.75 6.53 -13.96
C LYS A 109 3.43 8.00 -14.25
N HIS A 110 2.41 8.54 -13.57
CA HIS A 110 1.90 9.89 -13.75
C HIS A 110 1.57 10.47 -12.36
N THR A 111 2.05 11.68 -12.07
CA THR A 111 1.85 12.40 -10.81
C THR A 111 1.62 13.86 -11.09
#